data_AF-A0A809T474-F1
#
_entry.id   AF-A0A809T474-F1
#
_cell.length_a   1.000
_cell.length_b   1.000
_cell.length_c   1.000
_cell.angle_alpha   90.00
_cell.angle_beta   90.00
_cell.angle_gamma   90.00
#
_symmetry.space_group_name_H-M   'P 1'
#
loop_
_entity.id
_entity.type
_entity.pdbx_description
1 polymer ?
#
loop_
_entity_poly.entity_id
_entity_poly.type
_entity_poly.pdbx_seq_one_letter_code
_entity_poly.pdbx_strand_id
1 'polypeptide(L)'
;MAATVAGVTVSYTYNHLDQRVTKTLNGHTRLLVYDLAGNLIEELDAATGDVLAEYIWLDGTPLGFVQSGQTYQVHVDHLGTRRH
;
A
#
# COMPACT_ATOMS: atom_id res chain seq x y z
N MET A 1 11.95 0.75 -9.39
CA MET A 1 12.58 -0.55 -9.06
C MET A 1 11.66 -1.68 -9.51
N ALA A 2 12.16 -2.81 -10.01
CA ALA A 2 11.36 -3.98 -10.36
C ALA A 2 11.97 -5.24 -9.76
N ALA A 3 11.13 -6.17 -9.30
CA ALA A 3 11.52 -7.48 -8.79
C ALA A 3 10.68 -8.56 -9.49
N THR A 4 11.31 -9.67 -9.87
CA THR A 4 10.63 -10.78 -10.53
C THR A 4 10.83 -12.05 -9.71
N VAL A 5 9.74 -12.69 -9.31
CA VAL A 5 9.74 -14.00 -8.62
C VAL A 5 8.81 -14.92 -9.38
N ALA A 6 9.30 -16.10 -9.79
CA ALA A 6 8.54 -17.12 -10.51
C ALA A 6 7.77 -16.59 -11.75
N GLY A 7 8.33 -15.61 -12.48
CA GLY A 7 7.73 -15.01 -13.67
C GLY A 7 6.75 -13.85 -13.39
N VAL A 8 6.41 -13.59 -12.13
CA VAL A 8 5.62 -12.43 -11.72
C VAL A 8 6.54 -11.24 -11.56
N THR A 9 6.32 -10.17 -12.33
CA THR A 9 7.08 -8.92 -12.20
C THR A 9 6.27 -7.91 -11.41
N VAL A 10 6.89 -7.39 -10.35
CA VAL A 10 6.37 -6.28 -9.54
C VAL A 10 7.28 -5.09 -9.72
N SER A 11 6.74 -3.92 -10.04
CA SER A 11 7.50 -2.68 -10.12
C SER A 11 6.93 -1.60 -9.20
N TYR A 12 7.80 -0.70 -8.80
CA TYR A 12 7.54 0.38 -7.87
C TYR A 12 8.17 1.69 -8.35
N THR A 13 7.46 2.79 -8.18
CA THR A 13 8.01 4.14 -8.28
C THR A 13 7.96 4.85 -6.93
N TYR A 14 8.78 5.87 -6.79
CA TYR A 14 9.01 6.57 -5.52
C TYR A 14 8.93 8.08 -5.75
N ASN A 15 8.45 8.82 -4.75
CA ASN A 15 8.54 10.28 -4.74
C ASN A 15 9.89 10.76 -4.18
N HIS A 16 10.06 12.08 -4.07
CA HIS A 16 11.30 12.69 -3.55
C HIS A 16 11.53 12.46 -2.04
N LEU A 17 10.56 11.87 -1.32
CA LEU A 17 10.67 11.48 0.09
C LEU A 17 10.99 9.99 0.24
N ASP A 18 11.36 9.32 -0.86
CA ASP A 18 11.56 7.86 -0.92
C ASP A 18 10.32 7.03 -0.53
N GLN A 19 9.13 7.64 -0.59
CA GLN A 19 7.87 6.91 -0.38
C GLN A 19 7.44 6.26 -1.68
N ARG A 20 6.99 5.00 -1.60
CA ARG A 20 6.45 4.27 -2.76
C ARG A 20 5.12 4.88 -3.18
N VAL A 21 5.03 5.45 -4.37
CA VAL A 21 3.78 6.07 -4.87
C VAL A 21 3.00 5.18 -5.84
N THR A 22 3.66 4.20 -6.47
CA THR A 22 2.96 3.18 -7.25
C THR A 22 3.47 1.77 -6.97
N LYS A 23 2.58 0.80 -7.17
CA LYS A 23 2.89 -0.63 -7.23
C LYS A 23 2.21 -1.22 -8.46
N THR A 24 2.99 -1.71 -9.42
CA THR A 24 2.47 -2.43 -10.58
C THR A 24 2.74 -3.91 -10.45
N LEU A 25 1.71 -4.74 -10.51
CA LEU A 25 1.78 -6.19 -10.47
C LEU A 25 1.02 -6.75 -11.67
N ASN A 26 1.70 -7.48 -12.55
CA ASN A 26 1.10 -8.08 -13.75
C ASN A 26 0.29 -7.08 -14.60
N GLY A 27 0.79 -5.84 -14.75
CA GLY A 27 0.13 -4.77 -15.50
C GLY A 27 -0.91 -3.96 -14.72
N HIS A 28 -1.37 -4.45 -13.56
CA HIS A 28 -2.28 -3.70 -12.69
C HIS A 28 -1.50 -2.76 -11.78
N THR A 29 -1.79 -1.47 -11.86
CA THR A 29 -1.09 -0.45 -11.07
C THR A 29 -1.99 0.07 -9.96
N ARG A 30 -1.48 0.05 -8.73
CA ARG A 30 -2.07 0.75 -7.60
C ARG A 30 -1.33 2.05 -7.32
N LEU A 31 -2.09 3.11 -7.06
CA LEU A 31 -1.58 4.37 -6.52
C LEU A 31 -1.61 4.28 -4.99
N LEU A 32 -0.56 4.76 -4.33
CA LEU A 32 -0.44 4.80 -2.89
C LEU A 32 -0.47 6.25 -2.42
N VAL A 33 -1.49 6.60 -1.65
CA VAL A 33 -1.75 7.97 -1.18
C VAL A 33 -1.36 8.08 0.29
N TYR A 34 -0.58 9.10 0.61
CA TYR A 34 -0.08 9.34 1.96
C TYR A 34 -0.63 10.64 2.54
N ASP A 35 -0.83 10.66 3.85
CA ASP A 35 -1.07 11.91 4.57
C ASP A 35 0.22 12.76 4.69
N LEU A 36 0.11 13.93 5.32
CA LEU A 36 1.25 14.83 5.53
C LEU A 36 2.31 14.28 6.50
N ALA A 37 1.94 13.32 7.35
CA ALA A 37 2.87 12.63 8.24
C ALA A 37 3.58 11.44 7.56
N GLY A 38 3.18 11.10 6.33
CA GLY A 38 3.73 9.99 5.56
C GLY A 38 3.09 8.65 5.86
N ASN A 39 1.91 8.63 6.48
CA ASN A 39 1.13 7.42 6.68
C ASN A 39 0.37 7.08 5.40
N LEU A 40 0.40 5.82 4.97
CA LEU A 40 -0.42 5.34 3.86
C LEU A 40 -1.89 5.39 4.29
N ILE A 41 -2.71 6.16 3.59
CA ILE A 41 -4.14 6.35 3.90
C ILE A 41 -5.05 5.69 2.86
N GLU A 42 -4.63 5.57 1.61
CA GLU A 42 -5.44 4.94 0.55
C GLU A 42 -4.58 4.19 -0.48
N GLU A 43 -5.15 3.11 -1.01
CA GLU A 43 -4.72 2.50 -2.26
C GLU A 43 -5.82 2.64 -3.32
N LEU A 44 -5.49 3.15 -4.50
CA LEU A 44 -6.43 3.32 -5.61
C LEU A 44 -6.01 2.49 -6.82
N ASP A 45 -6.95 2.04 -7.63
CA ASP A 45 -6.64 1.54 -8.97
C ASP A 45 -6.21 2.71 -9.87
N ALA A 46 -5.03 2.62 -10.48
CA ALA A 46 -4.49 3.73 -11.26
C ALA A 46 -5.23 3.97 -12.59
N ALA A 47 -5.96 2.97 -13.10
CA ALA A 47 -6.69 3.08 -14.36
C ALA A 47 -8.11 3.62 -14.15
N THR A 48 -8.78 3.23 -13.06
CA THR A 48 -10.18 3.64 -12.81
C THR A 48 -10.31 4.72 -11.73
N GLY A 49 -9.34 4.85 -10.84
CA GLY A 49 -9.43 5.69 -9.64
C GLY A 49 -10.26 5.06 -8.52
N ASP A 50 -10.70 3.81 -8.66
CA ASP A 50 -11.49 3.13 -7.64
C ASP A 50 -10.67 2.89 -6.37
N VAL A 51 -11.31 3.08 -5.22
CA VAL A 51 -10.71 2.80 -3.92
C VAL A 51 -10.57 1.29 -3.72
N LEU A 52 -9.35 0.84 -3.50
CA LEU A 52 -9.01 -0.57 -3.25
C LEU A 52 -8.80 -0.87 -1.77
N ALA A 53 -8.34 0.13 -1.01
CA ALA A 53 -8.22 0.07 0.45
C ALA A 53 -8.14 1.47 1.07
N GLU A 54 -8.67 1.62 2.27
CA GLU A 54 -8.57 2.83 3.12
C GLU A 54 -7.99 2.45 4.48
N TYR A 55 -7.00 3.18 4.96
CA TYR A 55 -6.28 2.88 6.20
C TYR A 55 -6.70 3.82 7.33
N ILE A 56 -6.92 3.24 8.51
CA ILE A 56 -7.39 3.94 9.70
C ILE A 56 -6.23 4.07 10.67
N TRP A 57 -5.93 5.31 11.04
CA TRP A 57 -4.87 5.68 11.96
C TRP A 57 -5.45 6.43 13.17
N LEU A 58 -4.87 6.21 14.35
CA LEU A 58 -5.16 6.97 15.56
C LEU A 58 -3.84 7.39 16.20
N ASP A 59 -3.61 8.70 16.27
CA ASP A 59 -2.38 9.28 16.85
C ASP A 59 -1.08 8.66 16.31
N GLY A 60 -1.02 8.45 14.99
CA GLY A 60 0.12 7.82 14.31
C GLY A 60 0.23 6.30 14.50
N THR A 61 -0.73 5.67 15.17
CA THR A 61 -0.81 4.21 15.34
C THR A 61 -1.80 3.62 14.33
N PRO A 62 -1.42 2.60 13.53
CA PRO A 62 -2.35 1.97 12.61
C PRO A 62 -3.36 1.13 13.41
N LEU A 63 -4.65 1.41 13.23
CA LEU A 63 -5.72 0.62 13.84
C LEU A 63 -6.20 -0.50 12.92
N GLY A 64 -6.24 -0.24 11.62
CA GLY A 64 -6.86 -1.15 10.67
C GLY A 64 -6.95 -0.57 9.27
N PHE A 65 -7.65 -1.29 8.41
CA PHE A 65 -8.00 -0.81 7.09
C PHE A 65 -9.32 -1.43 6.62
N VAL A 66 -9.99 -0.74 5.71
CA VAL A 66 -11.17 -1.22 5.00
C VAL A 66 -10.75 -1.66 3.60
N GLN A 67 -11.17 -2.85 3.19
CA GLN A 67 -10.96 -3.35 1.84
C GLN A 67 -12.17 -4.18 1.41
N SER A 68 -12.70 -3.88 0.22
CA SER A 68 -13.88 -4.57 -0.33
C SER A 68 -15.07 -4.61 0.66
N GLY A 69 -15.26 -3.53 1.42
CA GLY A 69 -16.32 -3.40 2.42
C GLY A 69 -16.10 -4.20 3.71
N GLN A 70 -14.94 -4.85 3.88
CA GLN A 70 -14.57 -5.56 5.10
C GLN A 70 -13.53 -4.75 5.88
N THR A 71 -13.65 -4.74 7.21
CA THR A 71 -12.69 -4.09 8.10
C THR A 71 -11.71 -5.11 8.67
N TYR A 72 -10.43 -4.81 8.57
CA TYR A 72 -9.33 -5.62 9.08
C TYR A 72 -8.60 -4.84 10.17
N GLN A 73 -8.34 -5.49 11.31
CA GLN A 73 -7.55 -4.90 12.39
C GLN A 73 -6.07 -5.16 12.16
N VAL A 74 -5.24 -4.14 12.28
CA VAL A 74 -3.79 -4.29 12.28
C VAL A 74 -3.37 -4.54 13.72
N HIS A 75 -3.14 -5.81 14.08
CA HIS A 75 -2.36 -6.11 15.27
C HIS A 75 -0.90 -5.92 14.90
N VAL A 76 -0.26 -4.90 15.46
CA VAL A 76 1.18 -4.71 15.36
C VAL A 76 1.84 -5.79 16.22
N ASP A 77 1.99 -7.00 15.70
CA ASP A 77 3.06 -7.84 16.21
C ASP A 77 4.38 -7.21 15.75
N HIS A 78 5.37 -7.19 16.64
CA HIS A 78 6.65 -6.49 16.47
C HIS A 78 7.55 -7.07 15.34
N LEU A 79 6.99 -7.74 14.34
CA LEU A 79 7.73 -8.38 13.24
C LEU A 79 7.21 -7.94 11.87
N GLY A 80 7.37 -6.65 11.58
CA GLY A 80 7.20 -6.07 10.26
C GLY A 80 8.26 -6.52 9.23
N THR A 81 8.57 -7.81 9.13
CA THR A 81 9.36 -8.38 8.02
C THR A 81 9.08 -9.88 7.86
N ARG A 82 8.19 -10.27 6.94
CA ARG A 82 8.40 -11.49 6.15
C ARG A 82 9.07 -11.08 4.84
N ARG A 83 10.40 -11.16 4.81
CA ARG A 83 11.15 -11.34 3.58
C ARG A 83 11.15 -12.83 3.30
N HIS A 84 10.48 -13.26 2.24
CA HIS A 84 10.88 -14.38 1.39
C HIS A 84 10.29 -14.14 0.01
#